data_AF-A0A6A3BG32-F1
#
_entry.id   AF-A0A6A3BG32-F1
#
_cell.length_a   1.000
_cell.length_b   1.000
_cell.length_c   1.000
_cell.angle_alpha   90.00
_cell.angle_beta   90.00
_cell.angle_gamma   90.00
#
_symmetry.space_group_name_H-M   'P 1'
#
loop_
_entity.id
_entity.type
_entity.pdbx_description
1 polymer ?
#
loop_
_entity_poly.entity_id
_entity_poly.type
_entity_poly.pdbx_seq_one_letter_code
_entity_poly.pdbx_strand_id
1 'polypeptide(L)'
;MFTTADRRSGGEITLEMCMTGLDREKACVFYNNSGNENRSAREMTKLSGIADIMPSHMICDYEFDPCGYSMNGIEELAYSTVHVTPEDGFSYASYEAMGLDLETVKLEPLVKRVLTCFGPKELSVAITCRGGVWIWAMECVDIEGYKCQYAVKQELPGGGCVVYRTYSSVGERCTVRIPTKLNMQQRCWEAAAVEVEEEEVVGGAVVVSVYRQPDMKQTLCPCSLSVTVCH
;
A
#
# COMPACT_ATOMS: atom_id res chain seq x y z
N MET A 1 34.82 -21.35 -10.03
CA MET A 1 34.70 -21.06 -8.58
C MET A 1 33.67 -19.97 -8.43
N PHE A 2 32.42 -20.33 -8.16
CA PHE A 2 31.41 -19.35 -7.75
C PHE A 2 31.73 -19.00 -6.30
N THR A 3 32.21 -17.78 -6.07
CA THR A 3 32.40 -17.27 -4.71
C THR A 3 31.03 -17.19 -4.07
N THR A 4 30.85 -17.94 -2.99
CA THR A 4 29.69 -17.83 -2.11
C THR A 4 29.49 -16.37 -1.74
N ALA A 5 28.36 -15.82 -2.19
CA ALA A 5 27.93 -14.48 -1.87
C ALA A 5 28.03 -14.24 -0.36
N ASP A 6 28.61 -13.11 -0.01
CA ASP A 6 28.38 -12.47 1.28
C ASP A 6 26.86 -12.29 1.41
N ARG A 7 26.22 -13.25 2.10
CA ARG A 7 24.81 -13.16 2.49
C ARG A 7 24.76 -12.01 3.50
N ARG A 8 24.61 -10.78 3.01
CA ARG A 8 24.19 -9.66 3.83
C ARG A 8 22.95 -10.15 4.59
N SER A 9 23.10 -10.30 5.88
CA SER A 9 22.09 -10.79 6.83
C SER A 9 21.01 -9.73 7.08
N GLY A 10 20.52 -9.11 6.01
CA GLY A 10 19.30 -8.31 6.00
C GLY A 10 18.13 -9.22 5.67
N GLY A 11 17.07 -9.17 6.46
CA GLY A 11 15.86 -9.95 6.20
C GLY A 11 15.33 -9.69 4.80
N GLU A 12 14.81 -10.73 4.14
CA GLU A 12 14.09 -10.57 2.89
C GLU A 12 12.78 -9.83 3.15
N ILE A 13 12.56 -8.72 2.44
CA ILE A 13 11.35 -7.90 2.52
C ILE A 13 10.62 -7.95 1.20
N THR A 14 9.30 -8.15 1.31
CA THR A 14 8.35 -8.02 0.22
C THR A 14 7.38 -6.90 0.56
N LEU A 15 7.23 -5.95 -0.36
CA LEU A 15 6.20 -4.91 -0.33
C LEU A 15 5.15 -5.24 -1.38
N GLU A 16 3.89 -5.26 -0.97
CA GLU A 16 2.74 -5.42 -1.86
C GLU A 16 1.79 -4.24 -1.63
N MET A 17 1.31 -3.64 -2.72
CA MET A 17 0.35 -2.55 -2.71
C MET A 17 -0.80 -2.88 -3.64
N CYS A 18 -2.02 -2.82 -3.13
CA CYS A 18 -3.26 -2.99 -3.89
C CYS A 18 -4.03 -1.68 -3.87
N MET A 19 -4.39 -1.16 -5.04
CA MET A 19 -4.91 0.20 -5.21
C MET A 19 -6.21 0.15 -6.01
N THR A 20 -7.28 0.74 -5.50
CA THR A 20 -8.60 0.77 -6.14
C THR A 20 -9.13 2.20 -6.26
N GLY A 21 -10.02 2.41 -7.23
CA GLY A 21 -10.57 3.73 -7.51
C GLY A 21 -9.46 4.70 -7.94
N LEU A 22 -8.69 4.29 -8.95
CA LEU A 22 -7.57 5.07 -9.49
C LEU A 22 -8.04 6.44 -10.00
N ASP A 23 -7.17 7.43 -9.95
CA ASP A 23 -7.44 8.73 -10.54
C ASP A 23 -7.69 8.58 -12.05
N ARG A 24 -8.75 9.22 -12.55
CA ARG A 24 -9.21 9.03 -13.92
C ARG A 24 -8.19 9.53 -14.96
N GLU A 25 -7.50 10.62 -14.69
CA GLU A 25 -6.48 11.17 -15.60
C GLU A 25 -5.22 10.29 -15.59
N LYS A 26 -4.86 9.72 -14.45
CA LYS A 26 -3.75 8.76 -14.38
C LYS A 26 -4.09 7.42 -15.03
N ALA A 27 -5.29 6.90 -14.79
CA ALA A 27 -5.76 5.65 -15.40
C ALA A 27 -5.89 5.76 -16.93
N CYS A 28 -6.23 6.94 -17.47
CA CYS A 28 -6.40 7.10 -18.93
C CYS A 28 -5.12 6.89 -19.75
N VAL A 29 -3.95 6.89 -19.10
CA VAL A 29 -2.66 6.56 -19.73
C VAL A 29 -2.64 5.11 -20.24
N PHE A 30 -3.35 4.20 -19.57
CA PHE A 30 -3.30 2.75 -19.82
C PHE A 30 -4.40 2.23 -20.75
N TYR A 31 -5.11 3.12 -21.45
CA TYR A 31 -6.02 2.73 -22.53
C TYR A 31 -5.27 2.70 -23.86
N ASN A 32 -5.43 1.60 -24.60
CA ASN A 32 -4.96 1.51 -25.97
C ASN A 32 -5.84 2.41 -26.82
N ASN A 33 -5.36 3.61 -27.13
CA ASN A 33 -6.12 4.55 -27.94
C ASN A 33 -5.85 4.17 -29.39
N SER A 34 -6.66 3.25 -29.93
CA SER A 34 -6.50 2.64 -31.27
C SER A 34 -6.49 3.63 -32.45
N GLY A 35 -6.71 4.94 -32.19
CA GLY A 35 -6.56 6.03 -33.16
C GLY A 35 -5.24 6.80 -33.07
N ASN A 36 -4.33 6.43 -32.17
CA ASN A 36 -3.05 7.09 -31.95
C ASN A 36 -1.94 6.03 -32.09
N GLU A 37 -1.46 5.81 -33.31
CA GLU A 37 -0.48 4.77 -33.72
C GLU A 37 0.87 4.80 -32.97
N ASN A 38 1.04 5.72 -32.01
CA ASN A 38 2.28 5.93 -31.28
C ASN A 38 2.28 5.44 -29.83
N ARG A 39 1.11 5.17 -29.21
CA ARG A 39 1.10 4.72 -27.81
C ARG A 39 1.59 3.28 -27.75
N SER A 40 2.77 3.13 -27.15
CA SER A 40 3.39 1.83 -26.84
C SER A 40 3.43 1.62 -25.33
N ALA A 41 3.60 0.37 -24.90
CA ALA A 41 3.84 0.03 -23.49
C ALA A 41 4.93 0.90 -22.86
N ARG A 42 6.01 1.17 -23.62
CA ARG A 42 7.11 2.06 -23.20
C ARG A 42 6.67 3.51 -22.97
N GLU A 43 5.74 4.02 -23.76
CA GLU A 43 5.15 5.34 -23.52
C GLU A 43 4.25 5.33 -22.28
N MET A 44 3.45 4.28 -22.07
CA MET A 44 2.66 4.12 -20.83
C MET A 44 3.56 4.14 -19.58
N THR A 45 4.67 3.40 -19.61
CA THR A 45 5.67 3.36 -18.53
C THR A 45 6.23 4.76 -18.20
N LYS A 46 6.51 5.57 -19.23
CA LYS A 46 7.06 6.92 -19.04
C LYS A 46 6.00 7.91 -18.57
N LEU A 47 4.84 7.95 -19.23
CA LEU A 47 3.79 8.95 -18.98
C LEU A 47 3.12 8.75 -17.62
N SER A 48 3.01 7.51 -17.15
CA SER A 48 2.48 7.20 -15.82
C SER A 48 3.48 7.48 -14.68
N GLY A 49 4.76 7.72 -15.00
CA GLY A 49 5.83 7.83 -14.02
C GLY A 49 6.29 6.49 -13.43
N ILE A 50 5.84 5.35 -13.96
CA ILE A 50 6.28 4.02 -13.50
C ILE A 50 7.81 3.87 -13.63
N ALA A 51 8.40 4.46 -14.67
CA ALA A 51 9.86 4.50 -14.85
C ALA A 51 10.60 5.12 -13.65
N ASP A 52 9.95 6.01 -12.90
CA ASP A 52 10.57 6.72 -11.78
C ASP A 52 10.35 6.02 -10.43
N ILE A 53 9.52 4.96 -10.37
CA ILE A 53 9.31 4.19 -9.13
C ILE A 53 10.64 3.57 -8.68
N MET A 54 11.36 2.93 -9.59
CA MET A 54 12.71 2.41 -9.40
C MET A 54 13.54 2.76 -10.64
N PRO A 55 14.19 3.95 -10.67
CA PRO A 55 14.85 4.47 -11.87
C PRO A 55 15.97 3.58 -12.43
N SER A 56 16.52 2.70 -11.58
CA SER A 56 17.58 1.77 -11.92
C SER A 56 17.09 0.45 -12.50
N HIS A 57 15.79 0.14 -12.39
CA HIS A 57 15.25 -1.11 -12.93
C HIS A 57 15.31 -1.14 -14.47
N MET A 58 15.74 -2.27 -15.00
CA MET A 58 15.46 -2.62 -16.39
C MET A 58 14.01 -3.06 -16.50
N ILE A 59 13.21 -2.31 -17.27
CA ILE A 59 11.77 -2.53 -17.40
C ILE A 59 11.46 -3.36 -18.65
N CYS A 60 10.70 -4.43 -18.46
CA CYS A 60 10.00 -5.18 -19.50
C CYS A 60 8.51 -4.91 -19.36
N ASP A 61 7.97 -4.06 -20.22
CA ASP A 61 6.58 -3.61 -20.21
C ASP A 61 5.74 -4.24 -21.32
N TYR A 62 4.44 -4.28 -21.10
CA TYR A 62 3.45 -4.81 -22.02
C TYR A 62 2.14 -4.04 -21.89
N GLU A 63 1.55 -3.67 -23.03
CA GLU A 63 0.23 -3.05 -23.11
C GLU A 63 -0.78 -4.07 -23.63
N PHE A 64 -1.98 -4.04 -23.07
CA PHE A 64 -3.07 -4.93 -23.45
C PHE A 64 -4.11 -4.20 -24.32
N ASP A 65 -4.82 -4.97 -25.13
CA ASP A 65 -5.91 -4.49 -25.98
C ASP A 65 -7.27 -5.02 -25.45
N PRO A 66 -8.31 -4.17 -25.30
CA PRO A 66 -8.38 -2.75 -25.67
C PRO A 66 -7.75 -1.78 -24.64
N CYS A 67 -7.36 -2.27 -23.47
CA CYS A 67 -6.69 -1.49 -22.44
C CYS A 67 -6.02 -2.41 -21.42
N GLY A 68 -5.21 -1.83 -20.56
CA GLY A 68 -4.50 -2.53 -19.50
C GLY A 68 -3.00 -2.48 -19.73
N TYR A 69 -2.25 -2.69 -18.64
CA TYR A 69 -0.80 -2.63 -18.66
C TYR A 69 -0.20 -3.58 -17.63
N SER A 70 0.96 -4.14 -17.96
CA SER A 70 1.80 -4.85 -17.00
C SER A 70 3.26 -4.60 -17.28
N MET A 71 4.08 -4.63 -16.24
CA MET A 71 5.53 -4.64 -16.38
C MET A 71 6.20 -5.46 -15.30
N ASN A 72 7.41 -5.90 -15.62
CA ASN A 72 8.39 -6.38 -14.67
C ASN A 72 9.60 -5.45 -14.70
N GLY A 73 10.18 -5.19 -13.52
CA GLY A 73 11.41 -4.45 -13.34
C GLY A 73 12.43 -5.31 -12.58
N ILE A 74 13.68 -5.30 -13.02
CA ILE A 74 14.78 -6.01 -12.35
C ILE A 74 16.01 -5.12 -12.20
N GLU A 75 16.68 -5.22 -11.06
CA GLU A 75 18.05 -4.74 -10.85
C GLU A 75 18.74 -5.67 -9.84
N GLU A 76 19.79 -6.39 -10.26
CA GLU A 76 20.51 -7.35 -9.42
C GLU A 76 19.56 -8.37 -8.75
N LEU A 77 19.36 -8.25 -7.42
CA LEU A 77 18.44 -9.08 -6.64
C LEU A 77 17.06 -8.42 -6.42
N ALA A 78 16.92 -7.13 -6.75
CA ALA A 78 15.68 -6.41 -6.64
C ALA A 78 14.77 -6.71 -7.83
N TYR A 79 13.50 -6.94 -7.52
CA TYR A 79 12.45 -7.20 -8.49
C TYR A 79 11.23 -6.35 -8.16
N SER A 80 10.51 -5.89 -9.18
CA SER A 80 9.19 -5.31 -9.02
C SER A 80 8.26 -5.68 -10.15
N THR A 81 6.96 -5.67 -9.89
CA THR A 81 5.94 -5.80 -10.94
C THR A 81 4.78 -4.85 -10.73
N VAL A 82 4.17 -4.43 -11.84
CA VAL A 82 2.94 -3.64 -11.86
C VAL A 82 1.92 -4.35 -12.75
N HIS A 83 0.67 -4.34 -12.30
CA HIS A 83 -0.49 -4.72 -13.12
C HIS A 83 -1.56 -3.64 -13.00
N VAL A 84 -2.16 -3.23 -14.12
CA VAL A 84 -3.16 -2.16 -14.18
C VAL A 84 -4.39 -2.59 -14.99
N THR A 85 -5.55 -2.37 -14.38
CA THR A 85 -6.90 -2.48 -14.96
C THR A 85 -7.53 -1.09 -14.88
N PRO A 86 -7.46 -0.28 -15.96
CA PRO A 86 -7.78 1.16 -15.90
C PRO A 86 -9.28 1.51 -16.02
N GLU A 87 -10.15 0.52 -16.14
CA GLU A 87 -11.58 0.68 -16.35
C GLU A 87 -12.28 1.51 -15.27
N ASP A 88 -13.04 2.53 -15.67
CA ASP A 88 -13.75 3.41 -14.73
C ASP A 88 -14.83 2.65 -13.94
N GLY A 89 -14.96 2.97 -12.66
CA GLY A 89 -15.88 2.31 -11.72
C GLY A 89 -15.39 1.00 -11.11
N PHE A 90 -14.37 0.34 -11.69
CA PHE A 90 -13.75 -0.87 -11.15
C PHE A 90 -12.22 -0.89 -11.36
N SER A 91 -11.62 0.30 -11.41
CA SER A 91 -10.20 0.47 -11.67
C SER A 91 -9.34 -0.09 -10.54
N TYR A 92 -8.27 -0.78 -10.93
CA TYR A 92 -7.35 -1.46 -10.05
C TYR A 92 -5.90 -1.32 -10.55
N ALA A 93 -4.97 -1.16 -9.61
CA ALA A 93 -3.55 -1.33 -9.86
C ALA A 93 -2.89 -2.06 -8.70
N SER A 94 -1.89 -2.88 -9.00
CA SER A 94 -1.00 -3.47 -8.00
C SER A 94 0.45 -3.07 -8.25
N TYR A 95 1.20 -2.93 -7.17
CA TYR A 95 2.66 -2.85 -7.19
C TYR A 95 3.22 -3.84 -6.19
N GLU A 96 4.18 -4.66 -6.62
CA GLU A 96 4.92 -5.55 -5.75
C GLU A 96 6.41 -5.29 -5.92
N ALA A 97 7.17 -5.35 -4.83
CA ALA A 97 8.62 -5.26 -4.85
C ALA A 97 9.28 -6.20 -3.83
N MET A 98 10.39 -6.81 -4.23
CA MET A 98 11.17 -7.75 -3.43
C MET A 98 12.66 -7.49 -3.59
N GLY A 99 13.47 -8.02 -2.66
CA GLY A 99 14.93 -7.92 -2.74
C GLY A 99 15.46 -6.49 -2.57
N LEU A 100 14.68 -5.64 -1.89
CA LEU A 100 15.02 -4.24 -1.67
C LEU A 100 16.20 -4.11 -0.69
N ASP A 101 17.21 -3.35 -1.09
CA ASP A 101 18.25 -2.89 -0.17
C ASP A 101 17.72 -1.70 0.64
N LEU A 102 17.38 -1.93 1.90
CA LEU A 102 16.80 -0.90 2.77
C LEU A 102 17.78 0.22 3.13
N GLU A 103 19.08 0.03 2.95
CA GLU A 103 20.05 1.12 3.15
C GLU A 103 19.90 2.19 2.07
N THR A 104 19.49 1.78 0.87
CA THR A 104 19.39 2.63 -0.32
C THR A 104 17.95 3.00 -0.66
N VAL A 105 17.00 2.08 -0.47
CA VAL A 105 15.58 2.25 -0.80
C VAL A 105 14.76 2.44 0.47
N LYS A 106 14.35 3.68 0.71
CA LYS A 106 13.42 4.01 1.80
C LYS A 106 11.98 3.73 1.38
N LEU A 107 11.24 3.07 2.28
CA LEU A 107 9.87 2.63 2.03
C LEU A 107 8.89 3.78 1.78
N GLU A 108 8.87 4.80 2.64
CA GLU A 108 7.93 5.92 2.49
C GLU A 108 8.10 6.65 1.14
N PRO A 109 9.32 7.04 0.71
CA PRO A 109 9.53 7.56 -0.64
C PRO A 109 9.12 6.59 -1.75
N LEU A 110 9.36 5.28 -1.60
CA LEU A 110 8.95 4.29 -2.59
C LEU A 110 7.42 4.26 -2.75
N VAL A 111 6.70 4.13 -1.63
CA VAL A 111 5.22 4.16 -1.59
C VAL A 111 4.69 5.46 -2.21
N LYS A 112 5.29 6.61 -1.87
CA LYS A 112 4.91 7.92 -2.45
C LYS A 112 5.06 7.96 -3.97
N ARG A 113 6.14 7.38 -4.53
CA ARG A 113 6.33 7.31 -5.99
C ARG A 113 5.26 6.44 -6.64
N VAL A 114 4.97 5.27 -6.08
CA VAL A 114 3.88 4.38 -6.55
C VAL A 114 2.54 5.12 -6.55
N LEU A 115 2.19 5.81 -5.45
CA LEU A 115 0.93 6.56 -5.37
C LEU A 115 0.86 7.74 -6.33
N THR A 116 2.00 8.33 -6.67
CA THR A 116 2.08 9.38 -7.69
C THR A 116 1.70 8.84 -9.07
N CYS A 117 1.93 7.57 -9.36
CA CYS A 117 1.54 6.95 -10.64
C CYS A 117 0.03 6.73 -10.77
N PHE A 118 -0.68 6.44 -9.68
CA PHE A 118 -2.06 5.93 -9.76
C PHE A 118 -3.12 6.78 -9.04
N GLY A 119 -2.75 7.53 -8.01
CA GLY A 119 -3.67 8.38 -7.24
C GLY A 119 -4.97 7.69 -6.77
N PRO A 120 -4.91 6.52 -6.11
CA PRO A 120 -6.10 5.78 -5.74
C PRO A 120 -6.96 6.43 -4.66
N LYS A 121 -8.24 6.08 -4.60
CA LYS A 121 -9.13 6.43 -3.48
C LYS A 121 -8.88 5.53 -2.26
N GLU A 122 -8.63 4.26 -2.51
CA GLU A 122 -8.35 3.25 -1.48
C GLU A 122 -7.08 2.47 -1.81
N LEU A 123 -6.31 2.19 -0.77
CA LEU A 123 -5.01 1.51 -0.86
C LEU A 123 -4.91 0.49 0.26
N SER A 124 -4.40 -0.69 -0.05
CA SER A 124 -3.90 -1.65 0.95
C SER A 124 -2.41 -1.87 0.75
N VAL A 125 -1.66 -1.97 1.84
CA VAL A 125 -0.22 -2.20 1.85
C VAL A 125 0.07 -3.40 2.73
N ALA A 126 0.73 -4.42 2.18
CA ALA A 126 1.31 -5.52 2.95
C ALA A 126 2.83 -5.44 2.89
N ILE A 127 3.47 -5.59 4.04
CA ILE A 127 4.92 -5.67 4.17
C ILE A 127 5.23 -6.97 4.87
N THR A 128 5.86 -7.89 4.15
CA THR A 128 6.27 -9.19 4.67
C THR A 128 7.78 -9.16 4.93
N CYS A 129 8.20 -9.43 6.16
CA CYS A 129 9.61 -9.53 6.55
C CYS A 129 9.92 -10.98 6.96
N ARG A 130 10.89 -11.61 6.31
CA ARG A 130 11.35 -12.98 6.64
C ARG A 130 12.66 -12.92 7.43
N GLY A 131 12.54 -12.71 8.75
CA GLY A 131 13.61 -12.78 9.74
C GLY A 131 14.47 -11.51 9.89
N GLY A 132 14.69 -11.05 11.12
CA GLY A 132 15.58 -9.91 11.41
C GLY A 132 14.98 -8.52 11.14
N VAL A 133 15.41 -7.55 11.95
CA VAL A 133 15.04 -6.12 12.03
C VAL A 133 13.54 -5.79 12.01
N TRP A 134 13.01 -5.64 13.22
CA TRP A 134 11.61 -5.41 13.58
C TRP A 134 11.11 -3.97 13.41
N ILE A 135 12.04 -3.02 13.26
CA ILE A 135 11.77 -1.59 13.47
C ILE A 135 10.99 -0.99 12.29
N TRP A 136 11.23 -1.45 11.06
CA TRP A 136 10.76 -0.80 9.83
C TRP A 136 9.32 -1.18 9.47
N ALA A 137 8.91 -2.42 9.75
CA ALA A 137 7.52 -2.83 9.57
C ALA A 137 6.59 -2.10 10.57
N MET A 138 7.12 -1.70 11.73
CA MET A 138 6.37 -1.02 12.78
C MET A 138 6.31 0.50 12.63
N GLU A 139 7.26 1.14 11.94
CA GLU A 139 7.12 2.56 11.62
C GLU A 139 5.82 2.76 10.82
N CYS A 140 4.97 3.64 11.34
CA CYS A 140 3.79 4.08 10.65
C CYS A 140 4.25 4.73 9.34
N VAL A 141 3.92 4.11 8.20
CA VAL A 141 4.01 4.82 6.93
C VAL A 141 2.85 5.81 6.97
N ASP A 142 3.15 7.03 7.41
CA ASP A 142 2.25 8.16 7.25
C ASP A 142 2.26 8.54 5.77
N ILE A 143 1.16 8.24 5.10
CA ILE A 143 1.01 8.49 3.68
C ILE A 143 0.27 9.81 3.55
N GLU A 144 1.00 10.86 3.21
CA GLU A 144 0.43 12.17 2.98
C GLU A 144 -0.78 12.10 2.02
N GLY A 145 -1.89 12.71 2.43
CA GLY A 145 -3.15 12.67 1.68
C GLY A 145 -3.99 11.41 1.89
N TYR A 146 -3.59 10.47 2.78
CA TYR A 146 -4.35 9.27 3.10
C TYR A 146 -4.50 9.09 4.63
N LYS A 147 -5.67 8.61 5.05
CA LYS A 147 -5.95 8.22 6.43
C LYS A 147 -5.86 6.70 6.55
N CYS A 148 -5.03 6.21 7.47
CA CYS A 148 -5.00 4.80 7.84
C CYS A 148 -6.34 4.41 8.50
N GLN A 149 -6.95 3.34 8.01
CA GLN A 149 -8.22 2.80 8.50
C GLN A 149 -8.00 1.61 9.44
N TYR A 150 -7.20 0.66 9.00
CA TYR A 150 -6.88 -0.57 9.73
C TYR A 150 -5.40 -0.86 9.63
N ALA A 151 -4.82 -1.38 10.71
CA ALA A 151 -3.49 -1.93 10.75
C ALA A 151 -3.50 -3.25 11.52
N VAL A 152 -2.96 -4.29 10.89
CA VAL A 152 -2.84 -5.62 11.47
C VAL A 152 -1.38 -6.06 11.36
N LYS A 153 -0.84 -6.58 12.45
CA LYS A 153 0.43 -7.29 12.45
C LYS A 153 0.18 -8.76 12.72
N GLN A 154 0.78 -9.61 11.89
CA GLN A 154 0.76 -11.05 12.02
C GLN A 154 2.18 -11.59 12.10
N GLU A 155 2.55 -12.21 13.23
CA GLU A 155 3.79 -12.99 13.31
C GLU A 155 3.68 -14.25 12.45
N LEU A 156 4.77 -14.58 11.75
CA LEU A 156 4.90 -15.76 10.91
C LEU A 156 5.83 -16.79 11.56
N PRO A 157 5.64 -18.09 11.29
CA PRO A 157 6.61 -19.12 11.67
C PRO A 157 8.02 -18.75 11.17
N GLY A 158 9.04 -18.99 11.99
CA GLY A 158 10.43 -18.67 11.65
C GLY A 158 10.87 -17.23 11.99
N GLY A 159 10.09 -16.50 12.80
CA GLY A 159 10.49 -15.20 13.34
C GLY A 159 10.37 -14.04 12.34
N GLY A 160 9.55 -14.22 11.30
CA GLY A 160 9.13 -13.15 10.40
C GLY A 160 7.77 -12.57 10.80
N CYS A 161 7.32 -11.54 10.09
CA CYS A 161 5.96 -11.00 10.27
C CYS A 161 5.42 -10.40 8.97
N VAL A 162 4.09 -10.25 8.91
CA VAL A 162 3.38 -9.44 7.92
C VAL A 162 2.75 -8.27 8.63
N VAL A 163 2.94 -7.06 8.11
CA VAL A 163 2.18 -5.88 8.50
C VAL A 163 1.26 -5.51 7.34
N TYR A 164 -0.05 -5.59 7.59
CA TYR A 164 -1.08 -5.22 6.64
C TYR A 164 -1.76 -3.93 7.09
N ARG A 165 -1.89 -2.96 6.19
CA ARG A 165 -2.53 -1.67 6.46
C ARG A 165 -3.45 -1.29 5.31
N THR A 166 -4.55 -0.61 5.65
CA THR A 166 -5.48 -0.07 4.64
C THR A 166 -5.62 1.43 4.84
N TYR A 167 -5.77 2.15 3.74
CA TYR A 167 -5.77 3.60 3.69
C TYR A 167 -6.90 4.08 2.78
N SER A 168 -7.45 5.26 3.09
CA SER A 168 -8.42 5.97 2.26
C SER A 168 -7.96 7.41 2.04
N SER A 169 -8.13 7.96 0.84
CA SER A 169 -7.73 9.34 0.56
C SER A 169 -8.47 10.37 1.44
N VAL A 170 -7.73 11.38 1.93
CA VAL A 170 -8.24 12.48 2.75
C VAL A 170 -8.71 13.59 1.83
N GLY A 171 -9.78 13.34 1.08
CA GLY A 171 -10.31 14.37 0.19
C GLY A 171 -11.00 13.88 -1.06
N GLU A 172 -12.15 13.23 -0.91
CA GLU A 172 -13.29 13.52 -1.76
C GLU A 172 -14.51 13.55 -0.84
N ARG A 173 -15.00 14.76 -0.52
CA ARG A 173 -16.40 14.86 -0.13
C ARG A 173 -17.16 14.38 -1.37
N CYS A 174 -17.67 13.15 -1.35
CA CYS A 174 -18.63 12.71 -2.36
C CYS A 174 -19.73 13.78 -2.36
N THR A 175 -19.74 14.65 -3.36
CA THR A 175 -20.96 15.36 -3.71
C THR A 175 -21.83 14.33 -4.39
N VAL A 176 -22.39 13.43 -3.58
CA VAL A 176 -23.57 12.68 -4.01
C VAL A 176 -24.59 13.77 -4.26
N ARG A 177 -24.75 14.16 -5.54
CA ARG A 177 -25.94 14.84 -5.99
C ARG A 177 -27.05 13.81 -5.82
N ILE A 178 -27.67 13.81 -4.63
CA ILE A 178 -28.87 13.04 -4.37
C ILE A 178 -29.87 13.50 -5.43
N PRO A 179 -30.32 12.63 -6.37
CA PRO A 179 -31.43 12.97 -7.23
C PRO A 179 -32.61 13.26 -6.32
N THR A 180 -33.17 14.46 -6.43
CA THR A 180 -34.30 14.87 -5.61
C THR A 180 -35.46 13.91 -5.87
N LYS A 181 -35.76 13.08 -4.86
CA LYS A 181 -36.90 12.16 -4.73
C LYS A 181 -36.86 10.87 -5.56
N LEU A 182 -36.34 9.80 -4.97
CA LEU A 182 -37.03 8.52 -5.01
C LEU A 182 -37.37 8.09 -3.57
N ASN A 183 -38.67 8.07 -3.28
CA ASN A 183 -39.20 7.48 -2.07
C ASN A 183 -39.12 5.96 -2.22
N MET A 184 -38.18 5.32 -1.53
CA MET A 184 -38.32 3.90 -1.22
C MET A 184 -37.82 3.66 0.19
N GLN A 185 -38.78 3.60 1.12
CA GLN A 185 -38.58 3.03 2.44
C GLN A 185 -38.21 1.56 2.27
N GLN A 186 -37.02 1.18 2.71
CA GLN A 186 -36.78 -0.10 3.39
C GLN A 186 -35.45 -0.04 4.14
N ARG A 187 -35.57 0.11 5.46
CA ARG A 187 -34.52 -0.15 6.45
C ARG A 187 -34.54 -1.65 6.74
N CYS A 188 -33.38 -2.28 6.74
CA CYS A 188 -32.98 -3.52 7.45
C CYS A 188 -31.47 -3.65 7.14
N TRP A 189 -30.52 -3.75 8.05
CA TRP A 189 -30.39 -4.48 9.32
C TRP A 189 -29.30 -3.73 10.14
N GLU A 190 -29.59 -3.21 11.33
CA GLU A 190 -29.48 -3.83 12.67
C GLU A 190 -28.09 -4.33 13.08
N ALA A 191 -27.68 -3.81 14.23
CA ALA A 191 -26.37 -3.91 14.83
C ALA A 191 -26.03 -5.34 15.28
N ALA A 192 -24.81 -5.75 15.01
CA ALA A 192 -24.10 -6.66 15.91
C ALA A 192 -23.02 -5.84 16.62
N ALA A 193 -23.37 -5.31 17.79
CA ALA A 193 -22.37 -5.03 18.80
C ALA A 193 -21.88 -6.40 19.27
N VAL A 194 -20.67 -6.78 18.87
CA VAL A 194 -19.96 -7.90 19.49
C VAL A 194 -19.10 -7.27 20.57
N GLU A 195 -19.49 -7.49 21.83
CA GLU A 195 -18.55 -7.37 22.94
C GLU A 195 -17.49 -8.46 22.73
N VAL A 196 -16.22 -8.06 22.65
CA VAL A 196 -15.11 -9.01 22.61
C VAL A 196 -14.61 -9.13 24.04
N GLU A 197 -14.94 -10.25 24.67
CA GLU A 197 -14.32 -10.72 25.90
C GLU A 197 -12.85 -11.09 25.62
N GLU A 198 -11.96 -10.75 26.56
CA GLU A 198 -10.59 -11.24 26.57
C GLU A 198 -10.60 -12.75 26.81
N GLU A 199 -10.26 -13.55 25.79
CA GLU A 199 -10.04 -14.98 25.96
C GLU A 199 -8.55 -15.32 25.83
N GLU A 200 -7.88 -15.54 26.97
CA GLU A 200 -6.60 -16.22 27.01
C GLU A 200 -6.82 -17.72 26.74
N VAL A 201 -6.51 -18.17 25.53
CA VAL A 201 -6.39 -19.62 25.23
C VAL A 201 -4.92 -19.98 25.09
N VAL A 202 -4.41 -20.65 26.13
CA VAL A 202 -3.09 -21.28 26.15
C VAL A 202 -3.12 -22.50 25.22
N GLY A 203 -2.54 -22.35 24.03
CA GLY A 203 -2.30 -23.48 23.13
C GLY A 203 -2.05 -23.07 21.69
N GLY A 204 -0.78 -22.81 21.34
CA GLY A 204 -0.32 -22.75 19.94
C GLY A 204 -1.00 -21.71 19.04
N ALA A 205 -1.43 -20.58 19.60
CA ALA A 205 -2.18 -19.57 18.87
C ALA A 205 -1.28 -18.54 18.19
N VAL A 206 -1.59 -18.30 16.92
CA VAL A 206 -1.10 -17.22 16.08
C VAL A 206 -1.63 -15.90 16.67
N VAL A 207 -0.73 -15.03 17.14
CA VAL A 207 -1.12 -13.73 17.72
C VAL A 207 -1.43 -12.77 16.58
N VAL A 208 -2.70 -12.37 16.45
CA VAL A 208 -3.16 -11.29 15.56
C VAL A 208 -3.32 -10.05 16.41
N SER A 209 -2.51 -9.01 16.17
CA SER A 209 -2.70 -7.70 16.82
C SER A 209 -3.36 -6.74 15.85
N VAL A 210 -4.60 -6.34 16.14
CA VAL A 210 -5.36 -5.34 15.37
C VAL A 210 -5.28 -4.00 16.10
N TYR A 211 -4.76 -2.97 15.44
CA TYR A 211 -4.70 -1.62 16.00
C TYR A 211 -5.62 -0.70 15.18
N ARG A 212 -6.57 -0.05 15.87
CA ARG A 212 -7.35 1.06 15.30
C ARG A 212 -6.70 2.36 15.76
N GLN A 213 -6.28 3.20 14.82
CA GLN A 213 -5.77 4.53 15.16
C GLN A 213 -6.92 5.37 15.74
N PRO A 214 -6.80 5.93 16.96
CA PRO A 214 -7.81 6.83 17.49
C PRO A 214 -7.84 8.13 16.68
N ASP A 215 -9.02 8.70 16.47
CA ASP A 215 -9.17 10.01 15.83
C ASP A 215 -8.37 11.05 16.62
N MET A 216 -7.32 11.58 16.02
CA MET A 216 -6.47 12.62 16.60
C MET A 216 -7.27 13.93 16.67
N LYS A 217 -8.07 14.11 17.72
CA LYS A 217 -8.51 15.44 18.12
C LYS A 217 -7.26 16.19 18.55
N GLN A 218 -6.94 17.28 17.85
CA GLN A 218 -6.00 18.29 18.34
C GLN A 218 -6.53 18.84 19.66
N THR A 219 -6.11 18.24 20.77
CA THR A 219 -6.19 18.84 22.10
C THR A 219 -4.76 19.16 22.50
N LEU A 220 -4.48 20.46 22.58
CA LEU A 220 -3.32 21.05 23.25
C LEU A 220 -3.03 20.29 24.55
N CYS A 221 -1.82 19.74 24.66
CA CYS A 221 -1.35 19.09 25.88
C CYS A 221 -0.91 20.17 26.88
N PRO A 222 -1.52 20.29 28.08
CA PRO A 222 -0.94 21.07 29.16
C PRO A 222 0.07 20.21 29.94
N CYS A 223 1.21 20.82 30.23
CA CYS A 223 2.32 20.38 31.08
C CYS A 223 2.07 19.22 32.07
N SER A 224 3.04 18.31 32.14
CA SER A 224 3.51 17.84 33.44
C SER A 224 5.04 17.84 33.47
N LEU A 225 5.59 18.80 34.21
CA LEU A 225 6.94 18.74 34.75
C LEU A 225 7.00 17.57 35.73
N SER A 226 8.06 16.78 35.67
CA SER A 226 8.53 16.03 36.84
C SER A 226 10.02 16.33 37.06
N VAL A 227 10.25 17.03 38.17
CA VAL A 227 11.56 17.35 38.76
C VAL A 227 12.15 16.09 39.37
N THR A 228 13.39 15.75 39.02
CA THR A 228 14.18 14.74 39.73
C THR A 228 14.80 15.38 40.98
N VAL A 229 14.48 14.86 42.17
CA VAL A 229 15.23 15.14 43.40
C VAL A 229 16.05 13.90 43.74
N CYS A 230 17.37 14.10 43.85
CA CYS A 230 18.32 13.10 44.31
C CYS A 230 18.16 12.81 45.80
N HIS A 231 18.39 11.56 46.19
CA HIS A 231 18.95 11.21 47.50
C HIS A 231 20.04 10.14 47.31
#